data_AF-A0A965L8R9-F1
#
_entry.id   AF-A0A965L8R9-F1
#
_cell.length_a   1.000
_cell.length_b   1.000
_cell.length_c   1.000
_cell.angle_alpha   90.00
_cell.angle_beta   90.00
_cell.angle_gamma   90.00
#
_symmetry.space_group_name_H-M   'P 1'
#
loop_
_entity.id
_entity.type
_entity.pdbx_description
1 polymer ?
#
loop_
_entity_poly.entity_id
_entity_poly.type
_entity_poly.pdbx_seq_one_letter_code
_entity_poly.pdbx_strand_id
1 'polypeptide(L)'
;MSRIAITAALIAASVFAGAATAQSSNAVDPAATSFTGWVKVTGGEFELYSEQRSLAQPFSRPCVSGALPRDLQRSSADISGQKVTFTGKAVAWADRDSPTSLGHAGSRITNECRGDYVIAADSVRVLRGG
;
A
#
# COMPACT_ATOMS: atom_id res chain seq x y z
N MET A 1 -31.15 -29.45 -57.07
CA MET A 1 -31.81 -28.24 -56.53
C MET A 1 -31.18 -27.89 -55.19
N SER A 2 -30.74 -26.64 -55.04
CA SER A 2 -30.41 -25.82 -53.85
C SER A 2 -30.33 -26.48 -52.46
N ARG A 3 -29.17 -26.44 -51.79
CA ARG A 3 -28.69 -25.43 -50.79
C ARG A 3 -29.57 -25.33 -49.52
N ILE A 4 -28.94 -25.47 -48.34
CA ILE A 4 -28.84 -24.43 -47.30
C ILE A 4 -27.94 -24.96 -46.15
N ALA A 5 -26.92 -24.17 -45.85
CA ALA A 5 -26.06 -24.29 -44.67
C ALA A 5 -26.77 -23.65 -43.45
N ILE A 6 -26.60 -24.21 -42.26
CA ILE A 6 -26.85 -23.50 -41.00
C ILE A 6 -25.62 -23.60 -40.12
N THR A 7 -24.92 -22.48 -40.09
CA THR A 7 -23.86 -22.11 -39.15
C THR A 7 -24.46 -21.99 -37.75
N ALA A 8 -23.84 -22.61 -36.74
CA ALA A 8 -24.09 -22.28 -35.34
C ALA A 8 -22.75 -22.06 -34.63
N ALA A 9 -22.47 -20.79 -34.39
CA ALA A 9 -21.37 -20.29 -33.58
C ALA A 9 -21.63 -20.59 -32.11
N LEU A 10 -20.64 -21.10 -31.38
CA LEU A 10 -20.66 -21.15 -29.91
C LEU A 10 -19.33 -20.63 -29.35
N ILE A 11 -19.35 -19.32 -29.11
CA ILE A 11 -18.93 -18.61 -27.90
C ILE A 11 -17.56 -18.99 -27.30
N ALA A 12 -16.64 -18.04 -27.44
CA ALA A 12 -15.38 -17.95 -26.72
C ALA A 12 -15.58 -17.82 -25.21
N ALA A 13 -14.89 -18.65 -24.44
CA ALA A 13 -14.67 -18.45 -23.00
C ALA A 13 -13.19 -18.11 -22.80
N SER A 14 -12.84 -16.83 -22.97
CA SER A 14 -11.57 -16.28 -22.52
C SER A 14 -11.59 -16.23 -20.99
N VAL A 15 -11.01 -17.25 -20.37
CA VAL A 15 -10.73 -17.26 -18.94
C VAL A 15 -9.64 -16.22 -18.70
N PHE A 16 -10.03 -15.00 -18.36
CA PHE A 16 -9.13 -14.06 -17.71
C PHE A 16 -8.79 -14.67 -16.34
N ALA A 17 -7.75 -15.51 -16.32
CA ALA A 17 -6.99 -15.78 -15.12
C ALA A 17 -6.32 -14.46 -14.72
N GLY A 18 -7.09 -13.60 -14.04
CA GLY A 18 -6.53 -12.51 -13.27
C GLY A 18 -5.62 -13.17 -12.25
N ALA A 19 -4.32 -13.14 -12.52
CA ALA A 19 -3.31 -13.46 -11.54
C ALA A 19 -3.51 -12.46 -10.40
N ALA A 20 -4.27 -12.85 -9.39
CA ALA A 20 -4.16 -12.28 -8.07
C ALA A 20 -2.74 -12.65 -7.61
N THR A 21 -1.77 -11.81 -7.95
CA THR A 21 -0.45 -11.85 -7.34
C THR A 21 -0.68 -11.54 -5.87
N ALA A 22 -0.85 -12.60 -5.09
CA ALA A 22 -0.63 -12.56 -3.66
C ALA A 22 0.85 -12.18 -3.49
N GLN A 23 1.11 -10.88 -3.44
CA GLN A 23 2.42 -10.31 -3.11
C GLN A 23 2.69 -10.63 -1.64
N SER A 24 3.19 -11.85 -1.42
CA SER A 24 3.78 -12.25 -0.16
C SER A 24 5.23 -11.80 -0.16
N SER A 25 5.62 -11.14 0.94
CA SER A 25 6.88 -10.44 1.24
C SER A 25 6.97 -8.99 0.71
N ASN A 26 6.70 -8.02 1.58
CA ASN A 26 7.48 -6.85 2.08
C ASN A 26 8.57 -6.19 1.26
N ALA A 27 8.89 -6.73 0.11
CA ALA A 27 9.53 -5.99 -0.94
C ALA A 27 8.54 -4.90 -1.35
N VAL A 28 8.68 -3.74 -0.71
CA VAL A 28 8.22 -2.49 -1.28
C VAL A 28 8.91 -2.41 -2.63
N ASP A 29 8.13 -2.41 -3.72
CA ASP A 29 8.68 -2.13 -5.04
C ASP A 29 9.19 -0.68 -5.03
N PRO A 30 10.49 -0.43 -5.20
CA PRO A 30 11.04 0.91 -5.17
C PRO A 30 10.50 1.80 -6.30
N ALA A 31 9.97 1.20 -7.38
CA ALA A 31 9.32 1.91 -8.48
C ALA A 31 7.82 2.17 -8.25
N ALA A 32 7.22 1.60 -7.19
CA ALA A 32 5.80 1.80 -6.91
C ALA A 32 5.51 3.24 -6.48
N THR A 33 4.36 3.73 -6.92
CA THR A 33 3.84 5.06 -6.56
C THR A 33 2.57 4.99 -5.71
N SER A 34 2.08 3.78 -5.44
CA SER A 34 0.84 3.52 -4.72
C SER A 34 1.01 2.32 -3.78
N PHE A 35 0.59 2.48 -2.54
CA PHE A 35 0.78 1.50 -1.47
C PHE A 35 -0.54 1.28 -0.75
N THR A 36 -1.10 0.08 -0.85
CA THR A 36 -2.40 -0.26 -0.29
C THR A 36 -2.26 -1.25 0.85
N GLY A 37 -2.96 -0.99 1.95
CA GLY A 37 -2.90 -1.84 3.13
C GLY A 37 -3.77 -1.34 4.27
N TRP A 38 -3.66 -2.01 5.40
CA TRP A 38 -4.27 -1.63 6.67
C TRP A 38 -3.31 -0.76 7.46
N VAL A 39 -3.76 0.40 7.89
CA VAL A 39 -2.89 1.40 8.49
C VAL A 39 -3.04 1.44 10.01
N LYS A 40 -1.92 1.65 10.71
CA LYS A 40 -1.87 2.07 12.09
C LYS A 40 -1.00 3.33 12.18
N VAL A 41 -1.45 4.37 12.86
CA VAL A 41 -0.68 5.62 13.01
C VAL A 41 -0.20 5.75 14.45
N THR A 42 1.11 5.92 14.64
CA THR A 42 1.74 6.11 15.95
C THR A 42 2.73 7.27 15.86
N GLY A 43 2.56 8.30 16.69
CA GLY A 43 3.54 9.40 16.78
C GLY A 43 3.73 10.23 15.49
N GLY A 44 2.82 10.15 14.52
CA GLY A 44 2.92 10.81 13.21
C GLY A 44 3.63 9.97 12.13
N GLU A 45 4.05 8.75 12.46
CA GLU A 45 4.42 7.73 11.48
C GLU A 45 3.25 6.76 11.29
N PHE A 46 3.06 6.27 10.06
CA PHE A 46 2.17 5.17 9.79
C PHE A 46 2.93 3.87 9.57
N GLU A 47 2.34 2.78 10.04
CA GLU A 47 2.71 1.41 9.78
C GLU A 47 1.66 0.83 8.82
N LEU A 48 2.07 0.44 7.62
CA LEU A 48 1.18 -0.14 6.61
C LEU A 48 1.34 -1.67 6.58
N TYR A 49 0.24 -2.37 6.83
CA TYR A 49 0.16 -3.83 6.87
C TYR A 49 -0.59 -4.38 5.65
N SER A 50 -0.18 -5.52 5.12
CA SER A 50 -0.92 -6.19 4.04
C SER A 50 -2.29 -6.73 4.48
N GLU A 51 -2.39 -7.13 5.76
CA GLU A 51 -3.55 -7.83 6.32
C GLU A 51 -4.11 -7.11 7.56
N GLN A 52 -5.43 -7.13 7.74
CA GLN A 52 -6.10 -6.46 8.87
C GLN A 52 -5.70 -7.06 10.22
N ARG A 53 -5.58 -8.40 10.27
CA ARG A 53 -5.27 -9.14 11.50
C ARG A 53 -3.93 -8.72 12.13
N SER A 54 -3.01 -8.21 11.32
CA SER A 54 -1.69 -7.75 11.74
C SER A 54 -1.76 -6.50 12.62
N LEU A 55 -2.82 -5.69 12.52
CA LEU A 55 -3.02 -4.52 13.36
C LEU A 55 -3.10 -4.86 14.86
N ALA A 56 -3.63 -6.04 15.19
CA ALA A 56 -3.81 -6.49 16.58
C ALA A 56 -2.62 -7.27 17.13
N GLN A 57 -1.65 -7.61 16.27
CA GLN A 57 -0.52 -8.47 16.63
C GLN A 57 0.70 -7.62 16.94
N PRO A 58 1.13 -7.55 18.22
CA PRO A 58 2.41 -6.93 18.54
C PRO A 58 3.51 -7.71 17.78
N PHE A 59 4.40 -6.99 17.12
CA PHE A 59 5.49 -7.56 16.33
C PHE A 59 5.09 -8.33 15.07
N SER A 60 3.88 -8.13 14.50
CA SER A 60 3.58 -8.73 13.20
C SER A 60 4.55 -8.19 12.16
N ARG A 61 5.54 -9.02 11.81
CA ARG A 61 6.36 -8.77 10.64
C ARG A 61 5.64 -9.47 9.50
N PRO A 62 4.99 -8.70 8.62
CA PRO A 62 5.63 -7.49 8.13
C PRO A 62 4.76 -6.27 7.78
N CYS A 63 5.32 -5.10 8.09
CA CYS A 63 4.77 -3.79 7.76
C CYS A 63 5.78 -2.93 7.01
N VAL A 64 5.30 -1.80 6.50
CA VAL A 64 6.10 -0.75 5.87
C VAL A 64 5.85 0.57 6.60
N SER A 65 6.91 1.22 7.04
CA SER A 65 6.85 2.52 7.69
C SER A 65 6.71 3.64 6.67
N GLY A 66 6.04 4.73 7.05
CA GLY A 66 5.98 5.93 6.22
C GLY A 66 5.32 7.12 6.90
N ALA A 67 5.28 8.25 6.21
CA ALA A 67 4.60 9.43 6.70
C ALA A 67 3.91 10.20 5.58
N LEU A 68 2.79 10.85 5.95
CA LEU A 68 2.19 11.94 5.18
C LEU A 68 2.89 13.28 5.49
N PRO A 69 2.71 14.31 4.66
CA PRO A 69 3.09 15.69 4.99
C PRO A 69 2.44 16.15 6.30
N ARG A 70 3.12 16.99 7.07
CA ARG A 70 2.71 17.29 8.45
C ARG A 70 1.36 18.01 8.54
N ASP A 71 1.08 18.87 7.58
CA ASP A 71 -0.22 19.53 7.40
C ASP A 71 -1.33 18.51 7.14
N LEU A 72 -1.12 17.56 6.23
CA LEU A 72 -2.08 16.49 5.95
C LEU A 72 -2.30 15.57 7.14
N GLN A 73 -1.26 15.27 7.93
CA GLN A 73 -1.43 14.51 9.17
C GLN A 73 -2.32 15.23 10.18
N ARG A 74 -2.17 16.56 10.32
CA ARG A 74 -2.99 17.36 11.23
C ARG A 74 -4.44 17.48 10.77
N SER A 75 -4.68 17.52 9.47
CA SER A 75 -6.03 17.65 8.90
C SER A 75 -6.74 16.31 8.68
N SER A 76 -6.01 15.20 8.71
CA SER A 76 -6.60 13.86 8.56
C SER A 76 -7.27 13.45 9.87
N ALA A 77 -8.50 12.95 9.78
CA ALA A 77 -9.09 12.17 10.87
C ALA A 77 -8.23 10.93 11.15
N ASP A 78 -8.37 10.32 12.33
CA ASP A 78 -7.64 9.09 12.64
C ASP A 78 -8.00 7.99 11.63
N ILE A 79 -7.03 7.67 10.77
CA ILE A 79 -7.15 6.62 9.75
C ILE A 79 -6.75 5.24 10.29
N SER A 80 -6.27 5.15 11.53
CA SER A 80 -5.84 3.89 12.13
C SER A 80 -6.97 2.86 12.09
N GLY A 81 -6.62 1.61 11.78
CA GLY A 81 -7.56 0.52 11.64
C GLY A 81 -8.27 0.44 10.29
N GLN A 82 -8.07 1.42 9.40
CA GLN A 82 -8.75 1.47 8.10
C GLN A 82 -7.86 0.87 7.00
N LYS A 83 -8.50 0.34 5.96
CA LYS A 83 -7.80 0.00 4.72
C LYS A 83 -7.64 1.27 3.89
N VAL A 84 -6.43 1.58 3.48
CA VAL A 84 -6.09 2.82 2.77
C VAL A 84 -5.20 2.55 1.57
N THR A 85 -5.18 3.51 0.66
CA THR A 85 -4.18 3.62 -0.40
C THR A 85 -3.42 4.92 -0.19
N PHE A 86 -2.11 4.82 0.02
CA PHE A 86 -1.19 5.95 -0.01
C PHE A 86 -0.65 6.13 -1.43
N THR A 87 -0.58 7.38 -1.90
CA THR A 87 0.14 7.74 -3.12
C THR A 87 1.39 8.53 -2.74
N GLY A 88 2.52 8.20 -3.34
CA GLY A 88 3.80 8.85 -3.08
C GLY A 88 4.94 8.06 -3.67
N LYS A 89 6.04 7.90 -2.92
CA LYS A 89 7.22 7.13 -3.36
C LYS A 89 7.81 6.28 -2.26
N ALA A 90 8.40 5.17 -2.66
CA ALA A 90 9.32 4.43 -1.81
C ALA A 90 10.67 5.16 -1.75
N VAL A 91 11.26 5.26 -0.57
CA VAL A 91 12.58 5.85 -0.34
C VAL A 91 13.44 4.83 0.36
N ALA A 92 14.64 4.58 -0.15
CA ALA A 92 15.56 3.67 0.51
C ALA A 92 15.94 4.26 1.88
N TRP A 93 15.89 3.42 2.93
CA TRP A 93 16.25 3.85 4.28
C TRP A 93 17.72 4.26 4.38
N ALA A 94 18.56 3.76 3.48
CA ALA A 94 19.95 4.19 3.36
C ALA A 94 20.08 5.69 3.01
N ASP A 95 19.10 6.27 2.32
CA ASP A 95 19.11 7.66 1.82
C ASP A 95 18.54 8.67 2.83
N ARG A 96 18.32 8.23 4.07
CA ARG A 96 17.81 9.09 5.15
C ARG A 96 18.74 10.27 5.45
N ASP A 97 18.14 11.40 5.81
CA ASP A 97 18.84 12.66 6.08
C ASP A 97 19.43 12.74 7.50
N SER A 98 19.14 11.77 8.36
CA SER A 98 19.71 11.69 9.71
C SER A 98 19.99 10.24 10.13
N PRO A 99 20.82 10.00 11.15
CA PRO A 99 21.22 8.64 11.55
C PRO A 99 20.04 7.71 11.88
N THR A 100 18.95 8.28 12.41
CA THR A 100 17.80 7.54 12.94
C THR A 100 16.47 7.91 12.29
N SER A 101 16.45 8.85 11.33
CA SER A 101 15.20 9.29 10.72
C SER A 101 15.35 9.84 9.31
N LEU A 102 14.26 9.80 8.56
CA LEU A 102 14.07 10.48 7.29
C LEU A 102 13.06 11.63 7.48
N GLY A 103 13.41 12.84 7.09
CA GLY A 103 12.48 13.95 6.96
C GLY A 103 11.58 13.86 5.72
N HIS A 104 10.30 14.18 5.86
CA HIS A 104 9.36 14.28 4.73
C HIS A 104 8.32 15.38 4.96
N ALA A 105 8.42 16.50 4.22
CA ALA A 105 7.45 17.61 4.25
C ALA A 105 7.00 18.03 5.68
N GLY A 106 7.97 18.21 6.59
CA GLY A 106 7.73 18.60 7.99
C GLY A 106 7.37 17.44 8.93
N SER A 107 7.24 16.22 8.41
CA SER A 107 7.10 14.97 9.17
C SER A 107 8.44 14.25 9.29
N ARG A 108 8.48 13.25 10.17
CA ARG A 108 9.66 12.42 10.44
C ARG A 108 9.26 10.95 10.40
N ILE A 109 10.09 10.14 9.75
CA ILE A 109 9.96 8.69 9.67
C ILE A 109 11.14 8.07 10.41
N THR A 110 10.90 7.23 11.41
CA THR A 110 11.88 6.48 12.21
C THR A 110 12.04 5.02 11.77
N ASN A 111 11.21 4.56 10.83
CA ASN A 111 11.26 3.19 10.29
C ASN A 111 11.04 2.11 11.36
N GLU A 112 9.94 2.24 12.10
CA GLU A 112 9.53 1.28 13.14
C GLU A 112 9.40 -0.16 12.59
N CYS A 113 9.03 -0.31 11.32
CA CYS A 113 8.94 -1.60 10.63
C CYS A 113 10.31 -2.23 10.29
N ARG A 114 11.40 -1.46 10.39
CA ARG A 114 12.78 -1.87 10.10
C ARG A 114 12.92 -2.45 8.69
N GLY A 115 12.28 -1.81 7.72
CA GLY A 115 12.36 -2.17 6.30
C GLY A 115 13.53 -1.49 5.59
N ASP A 116 13.94 -2.01 4.44
CA ASP A 116 14.95 -1.37 3.59
C ASP A 116 14.42 -0.12 2.88
N TYR A 117 13.10 0.00 2.79
CA TYR A 117 12.39 1.13 2.20
C TYR A 117 11.30 1.63 3.15
N VAL A 118 11.05 2.94 3.07
CA VAL A 118 9.93 3.61 3.73
C VAL A 118 9.10 4.36 2.69
N ILE A 119 7.86 4.70 3.04
CA ILE A 119 6.96 5.42 2.14
C ILE A 119 6.95 6.91 2.52
N ALA A 120 7.43 7.74 1.61
CA ALA A 120 7.17 9.18 1.62
C ALA A 120 5.87 9.42 0.85
N ALA A 121 4.74 9.47 1.58
CA ALA A 121 3.42 9.60 0.97
C ALA A 121 3.09 11.07 0.74
N ASP A 122 2.44 11.39 -0.37
CA ASP A 122 1.94 12.73 -0.70
C ASP A 122 0.44 12.85 -0.40
N SER A 123 -0.30 11.74 -0.43
CA SER A 123 -1.73 11.72 -0.12
C SER A 123 -2.18 10.35 0.38
N VAL A 124 -3.38 10.32 0.98
CA VAL A 124 -4.04 9.10 1.45
C VAL A 124 -5.50 9.09 1.01
N ARG A 125 -5.99 7.90 0.67
CA ARG A 125 -7.40 7.63 0.44
C ARG A 125 -7.85 6.44 1.28
N VAL A 126 -8.90 6.63 2.06
CA VAL A 126 -9.57 5.53 2.76
C VAL A 126 -10.39 4.70 1.76
N LEU A 127 -10.19 3.39 1.79
CA LEU A 127 -11.01 2.43 1.07
C LEU A 127 -12.16 2.03 1.99
N ARG A 128 -13.33 2.67 1.80
CA ARG A 128 -14.53 2.26 2.52
C ARG A 128 -14.99 0.90 1.99
N GLY A 129 -15.10 -0.09 2.86
CA GLY A 129 -15.83 -1.32 2.55
C GLY A 129 -17.28 -0.96 2.29
N GLY A 130 -17.81 -1.43 1.16
CA GLY A 130 -19.25 -1.41 0.90
C GLY A 130 -19.99 -2.43 1.75
#